data_AF-A0ABD5U0D2-F1
#
_entry.id   AF-A0ABD5U0D2-F1
#
_cell.length_a   1.000
_cell.length_b   1.000
_cell.length_c   1.000
_cell.angle_alpha   90.00
_cell.angle_beta   90.00
_cell.angle_gamma   90.00
#
_symmetry.space_group_name_H-M   'P 1'
#
loop_
_entity.id
_entity.type
_entity.pdbx_description
1 polymer ?
#
loop_
_entity_poly.entity_id
_entity_poly.type
_entity_poly.pdbx_seq_one_letter_code
_entity_poly.pdbx_strand_id
1 'polypeptide(L)'
;MADTRRRAMVAALVGVLGASVGIAGAGHVYLRRWRRAVAWFTLVVAVGVGLVFAFADPTTVSVWDLSALPTEVTGPVFALLFLSTVDAYYVAARSYRTDSGPRCPHCGGELDAEMSFCPWCATELKRRPEGVENVEVEERGDETK
;
A
#
# COMPACT_ATOMS: atom_id res chain seq x y z
N MET A 1 -2.90 -14.02 1.08
CA MET A 1 -1.74 -13.60 0.25
C MET A 1 -2.09 -13.20 -1.18
N ALA A 2 -2.90 -13.97 -1.93
CA ALA A 2 -3.22 -13.65 -3.32
C ALA A 2 -4.06 -12.35 -3.50
N ASP A 3 -5.02 -12.10 -2.60
CA ASP A 3 -5.90 -10.92 -2.68
C ASP A 3 -5.15 -9.60 -2.43
N THR A 4 -4.15 -9.62 -1.56
CA THR A 4 -3.39 -8.41 -1.18
C THR A 4 -2.35 -8.03 -2.21
N ARG A 5 -1.70 -9.02 -2.83
CA ARG A 5 -0.86 -8.81 -4.01
C ARG A 5 -1.69 -8.26 -5.19
N ARG A 6 -2.91 -8.75 -5.38
CA ARG A 6 -3.83 -8.23 -6.40
C ARG A 6 -4.24 -6.78 -6.13
N ARG A 7 -4.64 -6.42 -4.90
CA ARG A 7 -4.98 -5.04 -4.54
C ARG A 7 -3.80 -4.06 -4.69
N ALA A 8 -2.59 -4.49 -4.34
CA ALA A 8 -1.37 -3.69 -4.54
C ALA A 8 -1.03 -3.51 -6.03
N MET A 9 -1.17 -4.56 -6.84
CA MET A 9 -1.00 -4.49 -8.29
C MET A 9 -2.04 -3.60 -8.96
N VAL A 10 -3.31 -3.66 -8.52
CA VAL A 10 -4.38 -2.78 -9.00
C VAL A 10 -4.10 -1.32 -8.62
N ALA A 11 -3.68 -1.05 -7.39
CA ALA A 11 -3.32 0.32 -6.98
C ALA A 11 -2.12 0.87 -7.77
N ALA A 12 -1.11 0.03 -8.05
CA ALA A 12 0.02 0.40 -8.90
C ALA A 12 -0.41 0.64 -10.35
N LEU A 13 -1.23 -0.25 -10.94
CA LEU A 13 -1.77 -0.09 -12.29
C LEU A 13 -2.61 1.18 -12.42
N VAL A 14 -3.49 1.45 -11.47
CA VAL A 14 -4.30 2.68 -11.44
C VAL A 14 -3.41 3.92 -11.25
N GLY A 15 -2.34 3.82 -10.46
CA GLY A 15 -1.32 4.87 -10.33
C GLY A 15 -0.61 5.17 -11.65
N VAL A 16 -0.15 4.13 -12.35
CA VAL A 16 0.51 4.25 -13.66
C VAL A 16 -0.45 4.82 -14.71
N LEU A 17 -1.69 4.33 -14.76
CA LEU A 17 -2.71 4.81 -15.69
C LEU A 17 -3.09 6.28 -15.41
N GLY A 18 -3.20 6.66 -14.13
CA GLY A 18 -3.41 8.05 -13.75
C GLY A 18 -2.23 8.95 -14.14
N ALA A 19 -1.01 8.50 -13.88
CA ALA A 19 0.21 9.21 -14.25
C ALA A 19 0.34 9.41 -15.77
N SER A 20 -0.04 8.41 -16.57
CA SER A 20 -0.05 8.54 -18.04
C SER A 20 -1.06 9.56 -18.57
N VAL A 21 -2.09 9.90 -17.78
CA VAL A 21 -3.09 10.94 -18.10
C VAL A 21 -2.76 12.27 -17.40
N GLY A 22 -1.61 12.37 -16.70
CA GLY A 22 -1.21 13.56 -15.94
C GLY A 22 -1.94 13.72 -14.59
N ILE A 23 -2.76 12.75 -14.20
CA ILE A 23 -3.48 12.72 -12.93
C ILE A 23 -2.62 12.01 -11.90
N ALA A 24 -1.66 12.73 -11.33
CA ALA A 24 -0.87 12.25 -10.21
C ALA A 24 -1.79 11.93 -9.00
N GLY A 25 -1.59 10.76 -8.38
CA GLY A 25 -2.33 10.34 -7.19
C GLY A 25 -3.57 9.47 -7.42
N ALA A 26 -3.87 9.02 -8.66
CA ALA A 26 -5.01 8.13 -8.94
C ALA A 26 -4.99 6.83 -8.13
N GLY A 27 -3.81 6.24 -7.89
CA GLY A 27 -3.64 5.07 -7.02
C GLY A 27 -3.99 5.36 -5.55
N HIS A 28 -3.77 6.57 -5.06
CA HIS A 28 -4.15 6.98 -3.70
C HIS A 28 -5.64 7.27 -3.55
N VAL A 29 -6.29 7.74 -4.62
CA VAL A 29 -7.76 7.88 -4.68
C VAL A 29 -8.42 6.52 -4.56
N TYR A 30 -7.91 5.48 -5.25
CA TYR A 30 -8.39 4.10 -5.09
C TYR A 30 -8.30 3.61 -3.65
N LEU A 31 -7.21 3.95 -2.94
CA LEU A 31 -7.00 3.63 -1.53
C LEU A 31 -7.76 4.54 -0.55
N ARG A 32 -8.62 5.45 -1.05
CA ARG A 32 -9.39 6.46 -0.30
C ARG A 32 -8.55 7.37 0.61
N ARG A 33 -7.24 7.52 0.35
CA ARG A 33 -6.35 8.40 1.13
C ARG A 33 -6.24 9.79 0.49
N TRP A 34 -7.32 10.57 0.59
CA TRP A 34 -7.49 11.90 -0.02
C TRP A 34 -6.36 12.89 0.25
N ARG A 35 -5.83 12.95 1.48
CA ARG A 35 -4.75 13.88 1.84
C ARG A 35 -3.46 13.65 1.04
N ARG A 36 -3.12 12.39 0.77
CA ARG A 36 -1.91 12.05 -0.01
C ARG A 36 -2.13 12.24 -1.50
N ALA A 37 -3.32 11.95 -2.01
CA ALA A 37 -3.66 12.22 -3.40
C ALA A 37 -3.53 13.72 -3.71
N VAL A 38 -4.11 14.58 -2.87
CA VAL A 38 -4.00 16.04 -3.02
C VAL A 38 -2.54 16.49 -2.93
N ALA A 39 -1.78 16.03 -1.94
CA ALA A 39 -0.37 16.41 -1.77
C ALA A 39 0.49 16.07 -3.00
N TRP A 40 0.37 14.84 -3.52
CA TRP A 40 1.11 14.42 -4.72
C TRP A 40 0.68 15.19 -5.97
N PHE A 41 -0.62 15.40 -6.16
CA PHE A 41 -1.13 16.20 -7.27
C PHE A 41 -0.60 17.64 -7.21
N THR A 42 -0.71 18.30 -6.06
CA THR A 42 -0.19 19.66 -5.88
C THR A 42 1.31 19.75 -6.10
N LEU A 43 2.08 18.75 -5.65
CA LEU A 43 3.52 18.72 -5.82
C LEU A 43 3.90 18.59 -7.30
N VAL A 44 3.28 17.65 -8.03
CA VAL A 44 3.57 17.45 -9.46
C VAL A 44 3.20 18.69 -10.27
N VAL A 45 2.04 19.30 -10.00
CA VAL A 45 1.62 20.54 -10.67
C VAL A 45 2.56 21.70 -10.33
N ALA A 46 2.88 21.91 -9.05
CA ALA A 46 3.75 23.00 -8.62
C ALA A 46 5.16 22.88 -9.20
N VAL A 47 5.74 21.67 -9.19
CA VAL A 47 7.06 21.42 -9.79
C VAL A 47 7.01 21.56 -11.31
N GLY A 48 6.00 20.99 -11.97
CA GLY A 48 5.83 21.12 -13.42
C GLY A 48 5.73 22.58 -13.87
N VAL A 49 4.87 23.37 -13.21
CA VAL A 49 4.73 24.80 -13.48
C VAL A 49 6.02 25.56 -13.20
N GLY A 50 6.69 25.28 -12.07
CA GLY A 50 7.96 25.92 -11.73
C GLY A 50 9.07 25.63 -12.73
N LEU A 51 9.17 24.39 -13.22
CA LEU A 51 10.15 23.99 -14.23
C LEU A 51 9.87 24.63 -15.59
N VAL A 52 8.60 24.65 -16.03
CA VAL A 52 8.21 25.35 -17.26
C VAL A 52 8.55 26.85 -17.16
N PHE A 53 8.24 27.50 -16.04
CA PHE A 53 8.56 28.92 -15.84
C PHE A 53 10.07 29.19 -15.81
N ALA A 54 10.86 28.29 -15.25
CA ALA A 54 12.31 28.46 -15.14
C ALA A 54 13.07 28.18 -16.45
N PHE A 55 12.57 27.26 -17.29
CA PHE A 55 13.35 26.71 -18.40
C PHE A 55 12.67 26.77 -19.78
N ALA A 56 11.37 27.06 -19.88
CA ALA A 56 10.66 27.09 -21.16
C ALA A 56 10.45 28.52 -21.67
N ASP A 57 10.59 28.72 -22.98
CA ASP A 57 10.30 29.99 -23.64
C ASP A 57 8.80 30.10 -23.97
N PRO A 58 8.04 31.05 -23.38
CA PRO A 58 6.58 31.13 -23.51
C PRO A 58 6.07 31.31 -24.94
N THR A 59 6.94 31.66 -25.89
CA THR A 59 6.59 31.83 -27.30
C THR A 59 6.62 30.52 -28.11
N THR A 60 7.27 29.48 -27.57
CA THR A 60 7.45 28.19 -28.26
C THR A 60 6.78 27.02 -27.55
N VAL A 61 6.51 27.12 -26.24
CA VAL A 61 5.77 26.08 -25.52
C VAL A 61 4.29 26.12 -25.89
N SER A 62 3.80 24.99 -26.39
CA SER A 62 2.36 24.75 -26.51
C SER A 62 1.93 23.62 -25.57
N VAL A 63 0.75 23.75 -24.98
CA VAL A 63 0.17 22.74 -24.04
C VAL A 63 -0.15 21.39 -24.71
N TRP A 64 -0.08 21.33 -26.04
CA TRP A 64 -0.46 20.17 -26.83
C TRP A 64 0.74 19.48 -27.47
N ASP A 65 1.89 20.16 -27.53
CA ASP A 65 3.10 19.63 -28.15
C ASP A 65 4.09 19.17 -27.09
N LEU A 66 3.93 17.92 -26.68
CA LEU A 66 4.78 17.28 -25.67
C LEU A 66 6.23 17.09 -26.14
N SER A 67 6.47 17.17 -27.46
CA SER A 67 7.80 16.98 -28.07
C SER A 67 8.70 18.19 -27.95
N ALA A 68 8.13 19.37 -27.73
CA ALA A 68 8.85 20.62 -27.54
C ALA A 68 9.32 20.85 -26.09
N LEU A 69 8.97 19.97 -25.15
CA LEU A 69 9.38 20.13 -23.75
C LEU A 69 10.85 19.76 -23.54
N PRO A 70 11.65 20.65 -22.92
CA PRO A 70 13.03 20.37 -22.56
C PRO A 70 13.15 19.13 -21.67
N THR A 71 14.24 18.38 -21.83
CA THR A 71 14.53 17.18 -21.00
C THR A 71 14.67 17.51 -19.53
N GLU A 72 15.04 18.75 -19.21
CA GLU A 72 15.15 19.34 -17.88
C GLU A 72 13.80 19.45 -17.17
N VAL A 73 12.71 19.57 -17.92
CA VAL A 73 11.34 19.56 -17.38
C VAL A 73 10.80 18.13 -17.34
N THR A 74 10.98 17.42 -18.44
CA THR A 74 10.42 16.08 -18.66
C THR A 74 11.01 15.05 -17.70
N GLY A 75 12.33 15.03 -17.52
CA GLY A 75 13.03 14.08 -16.65
C GLY A 75 12.55 14.11 -15.19
N PRO A 76 12.60 15.28 -14.52
CA PRO A 76 12.13 15.41 -13.14
C PRO A 76 10.63 15.11 -12.97
N VAL A 77 9.77 15.49 -13.92
CA VAL A 77 8.33 15.16 -13.86
C VAL A 77 8.12 13.65 -13.95
N PHE A 78 8.81 12.95 -14.86
CA PHE A 78 8.74 11.48 -14.93
C PHE A 78 9.27 10.83 -13.64
N ALA A 79 10.35 11.35 -13.07
CA ALA A 79 10.87 10.86 -11.80
C ALA A 79 9.86 11.04 -10.65
N LEU A 80 9.15 12.17 -10.61
CA LEU A 80 8.10 12.43 -9.62
C LEU A 80 6.88 11.50 -9.81
N LEU A 81 6.45 11.25 -11.05
CA LEU A 81 5.37 10.31 -11.34
C LEU A 81 5.75 8.87 -10.96
N PHE A 82 7.00 8.47 -11.24
CA PHE A 82 7.53 7.19 -10.81
C PHE A 82 7.53 7.08 -9.28
N LEU A 83 8.03 8.12 -8.59
CA LEU A 83 8.09 8.15 -7.12
C LEU A 83 6.69 8.11 -6.48
N SER A 84 5.71 8.80 -7.09
CA SER A 84 4.30 8.73 -6.68
C SER A 84 3.73 7.32 -6.80
N THR A 85 4.06 6.61 -7.89
CA THR A 85 3.64 5.21 -8.10
C THR A 85 4.27 4.29 -7.05
N VAL A 86 5.56 4.48 -6.75
CA VAL A 86 6.28 3.73 -5.72
C VAL A 86 5.67 3.98 -4.34
N ASP A 87 5.34 5.23 -3.98
CA ASP A 87 4.65 5.55 -2.72
C ASP A 87 3.28 4.86 -2.63
N ALA A 88 2.48 4.88 -3.70
CA ALA A 88 1.20 4.19 -3.75
C ALA A 88 1.34 2.68 -3.51
N TYR A 89 2.34 2.04 -4.14
CA TYR A 89 2.66 0.63 -3.90
C TYR A 89 3.04 0.36 -2.44
N TYR A 90 3.93 1.17 -1.85
CA TYR A 90 4.33 1.00 -0.45
C TYR A 90 3.17 1.21 0.52
N VAL A 91 2.29 2.18 0.27
CA VAL A 91 1.09 2.41 1.08
C VAL A 91 0.15 1.21 1.01
N ALA A 92 -0.08 0.66 -0.18
CA ALA A 92 -0.90 -0.53 -0.35
C ALA A 92 -0.28 -1.74 0.36
N ALA A 93 1.03 -1.95 0.20
CA ALA A 93 1.75 -3.07 0.80
C ALA A 93 1.81 -2.99 2.34
N ARG A 94 1.94 -1.78 2.92
CA ARG A 94 1.92 -1.60 4.38
C ARG A 94 0.53 -1.75 4.98
N SER A 95 -0.52 -1.35 4.26
CA SER A 95 -1.90 -1.49 4.73
C SER A 95 -2.27 -2.96 4.99
N TYR A 96 -1.67 -3.91 4.25
CA TYR A 96 -1.79 -5.34 4.55
C TYR A 96 -1.29 -5.68 5.95
N ARG A 97 -0.09 -5.23 6.35
CA ARG A 97 0.49 -5.58 7.66
C ARG A 97 -0.33 -5.05 8.84
N THR A 98 -1.06 -3.95 8.66
CA THR A 98 -1.89 -3.37 9.71
C THR A 98 -3.32 -3.95 9.72
N ASP A 99 -3.90 -4.25 8.55
CA ASP A 99 -5.29 -4.69 8.42
C ASP A 99 -5.46 -6.23 8.37
N SER A 100 -4.36 -7.00 8.27
CA SER A 100 -4.40 -8.47 8.26
C SER A 100 -4.37 -9.12 9.63
N GLY A 101 -4.47 -8.35 10.71
CA GLY A 101 -4.72 -8.92 12.03
C GLY A 101 -6.13 -9.55 12.02
N PRO A 102 -6.32 -10.78 12.56
CA PRO A 102 -7.66 -11.29 12.80
C PRO A 102 -8.48 -10.23 13.58
N ARG A 103 -9.79 -10.19 13.37
CA ARG A 103 -10.70 -9.36 14.18
C ARG A 103 -11.42 -10.25 15.17
N CYS A 104 -11.63 -9.76 16.39
CA CYS A 104 -12.38 -10.49 17.38
C CYS A 104 -13.83 -10.72 16.87
N PRO A 105 -14.33 -11.97 16.78
CA PRO A 105 -15.69 -12.25 16.34
C PRO A 105 -16.77 -11.75 17.32
N HIS A 106 -16.36 -11.40 18.55
CA HIS A 106 -17.26 -10.98 19.61
C HIS A 106 -17.47 -9.45 19.65
N CYS A 107 -16.41 -8.67 19.47
CA CYS A 107 -16.46 -7.19 19.59
C CYS A 107 -15.95 -6.44 18.36
N GLY A 108 -15.34 -7.12 17.38
CA GLY A 108 -14.80 -6.51 16.16
C GLY A 108 -13.45 -5.79 16.32
N GLY A 109 -12.87 -5.77 17.53
CA GLY A 109 -11.55 -5.17 17.79
C GLY A 109 -10.41 -5.89 17.07
N GLU A 110 -9.35 -5.14 16.75
CA GLU A 110 -8.12 -5.67 16.16
C GLU A 110 -7.47 -6.69 17.11
N LEU A 111 -7.19 -7.88 16.60
CA LEU A 111 -6.68 -9.00 17.37
C LEU A 111 -5.36 -9.51 16.76
N ASP A 112 -4.37 -9.73 17.61
CA ASP A 112 -3.11 -10.34 17.22
C ASP A 112 -3.29 -11.87 17.08
N ALA A 113 -2.66 -12.47 16.07
CA ALA A 113 -2.64 -13.90 15.82
C ALA A 113 -1.71 -14.69 16.78
N GLU A 114 -1.09 -14.05 17.78
CA GLU A 114 -0.33 -14.72 18.84
C GLU A 114 -0.97 -14.59 20.26
N MET A 115 -1.95 -13.71 20.45
CA MET A 115 -2.68 -13.54 21.73
C MET A 115 -3.83 -14.54 21.98
N SER A 116 -3.82 -15.31 23.07
CA SER A 116 -4.91 -16.24 23.44
C SER A 116 -6.19 -15.57 23.96
N PHE A 117 -6.18 -14.25 24.11
CA PHE A 117 -7.30 -13.44 24.61
C PHE A 117 -7.41 -12.15 23.82
N CYS A 118 -8.61 -11.57 23.78
CA CYS A 118 -8.85 -10.28 23.14
C CYS A 118 -8.52 -9.13 24.11
N PRO A 119 -7.57 -8.23 23.81
CA PRO A 119 -7.24 -7.11 24.70
C PRO A 119 -8.37 -6.09 24.90
N TRP A 120 -9.36 -6.07 24.00
CA TRP A 120 -10.42 -5.06 23.98
C TRP A 120 -11.64 -5.43 24.83
N CYS A 121 -12.09 -6.67 24.72
CA CYS A 121 -13.29 -7.15 25.39
C CYS A 121 -13.01 -8.26 26.42
N ALA A 122 -11.73 -8.60 26.62
CA ALA A 122 -11.28 -9.68 27.50
C ALA A 122 -11.86 -11.07 27.18
N THR A 123 -12.45 -11.27 25.99
CA THR A 123 -12.94 -12.58 25.56
C THR A 123 -11.77 -13.51 25.23
N GLU A 124 -11.80 -14.73 25.76
CA GLU A 124 -10.84 -15.78 25.42
C GLU A 124 -11.02 -16.27 23.98
N LEU A 125 -9.90 -16.58 23.33
CA LEU A 125 -9.87 -16.97 21.92
C LEU A 125 -9.23 -18.35 21.80
N LYS A 126 -9.95 -19.30 21.22
CA LYS A 126 -9.42 -20.63 20.90
C LYS A 126 -8.38 -20.51 19.78
N ARG A 127 -7.11 -20.27 20.10
CA ARG A 127 -6.01 -20.57 19.17
C ARG A 127 -5.38 -21.91 19.54
N ARG A 128 -5.41 -22.86 18.60
CA ARG A 128 -4.69 -24.13 18.70
C ARG A 128 -3.20 -23.82 18.49
N PRO A 129 -2.28 -24.29 19.34
CA PRO A 129 -0.85 -24.12 19.11
C PRO A 129 -0.46 -24.93 17.85
N GLU A 130 0.05 -24.24 16.84
CA GLU A 130 0.94 -24.85 15.85
C GLU A 130 2.28 -25.07 16.57
N GLY A 131 2.47 -26.25 17.18
CA GLY A 131 3.73 -26.60 17.84
C GLY A 131 3.65 -27.50 19.06
N VAL A 132 2.84 -28.56 19.03
CA VAL A 132 3.07 -29.72 19.91
C VAL A 132 3.39 -30.90 19.00
N GLU A 133 4.65 -30.98 18.59
CA GLU A 133 5.23 -32.23 18.10
C GLU A 133 5.50 -33.08 19.36
N ASN A 134 4.80 -34.21 19.46
CA ASN A 134 5.05 -35.35 20.33
C ASN A 134 4.82 -35.16 21.84
N VAL A 135 3.61 -35.51 22.29
CA VAL A 135 3.45 -36.16 23.60
C VAL A 135 3.04 -37.60 23.30
N GLU A 136 4.02 -38.49 23.16
CA GLU A 136 3.78 -39.93 23.31
C GLU A 136 3.24 -40.16 24.72
N VAL A 137 1.95 -40.49 24.80
CA VAL A 137 1.38 -41.19 25.94
C VAL A 137 1.71 -42.66 25.70
N GLU A 138 2.82 -43.15 26.25
CA GLU A 138 3.08 -44.59 26.30
C GLU A 138 2.77 -45.12 27.69
N GLU A 139 1.78 -46.01 27.70
CA GLU A 139 1.05 -46.57 28.82
C GLU A 139 1.97 -47.30 29.81
N ARG A 140 1.75 -47.05 31.10
CA ARG A 140 2.24 -47.88 32.20
C ARG A 140 1.56 -49.26 32.11
N GLY A 141 2.21 -50.22 31.46
CA GLY A 141 1.88 -51.64 31.50
C GLY A 141 2.59 -52.33 32.66
N ASP A 142 1.84 -52.53 33.74
CA ASP A 142 2.13 -53.42 34.86
C ASP A 142 1.91 -54.90 34.43
N GLU A 143 2.50 -55.81 35.20
CA GLU A 143 2.11 -57.22 35.38
C GLU A 143 2.68 -58.36 34.47
N THR A 144 3.64 -59.07 35.08
CA THR A 144 3.58 -60.52 35.45
C THR A 144 3.59 -61.61 34.37
N LYS A 145 4.77 -62.23 34.16
CA LYS A 145 5.11 -63.66 34.45
C LYS A 145 6.26 -64.16 33.57
#